data_AF-A0A2K1E9W4-F1
#
_entry.id   AF-A0A2K1E9W4-F1
#
_cell.length_a   1.000
_cell.length_b   1.000
_cell.length_c   1.000
_cell.angle_alpha   90.00
_cell.angle_beta   90.00
_cell.angle_gamma   90.00
#
_symmetry.space_group_name_H-M   'P 1'
#
loop_
_entity.id
_entity.type
_entity.pdbx_description
1 polymer ?
#
loop_
_entity_poly.entity_id
_entity_poly.type
_entity_poly.pdbx_seq_one_letter_code
_entity_poly.pdbx_strand_id
1 'polypeptide(L)'
;MRFADNRWTAFFGAIELKKGSSFGNDFTWDHGRPFLYQVDTKENRAKRIASAPREGMDRDWLVDGNGKVAATLDVSMTNGDWHLSGPEGSTIATGNERNGRVGLVGLSHGGQNIVYAARDSENIAHWYEIPMSGGQPKPFLEDTDIKRLYFDKTNGQIAGYLNSDDEPVFAVEELQKSAEKIKKAFAGFDMRMVDWTPDFKKVLVRTSGNLDSGSWFVVNLATGKADAIAYERQTLGPKQVGTISTFPFAASDGLEMDGILTLPPGREAKNLPVVLLPHGGPHSSDRLQFDWWAQAFASRGYAVFQPNFRGSTNRSQAFKLAGYGEWGRKMQTDISDGLAELAKQGLVDPKRACIVGASYGGYTALAGVTVQQDLYRCAVAVAPVSDIRAMYNEDYRASGGLRITKSSLLDQLGPKERWDEVSPRRLAQRANAPVLLIHGLDDTVVPYSHSHKMADALRDAGKPFELVTLQGEDHWLSLSSTRLQMLEAAVGFVEKHNPAD
;
A
#
# COMPACT_ATOMS: atom_id res chain seq x y z
N MET A 1 1.10 3.93 -20.67
CA MET A 1 1.59 4.79 -21.77
C MET A 1 2.47 3.97 -22.71
N ARG A 2 2.64 4.43 -23.95
CA ARG A 2 3.54 3.86 -24.96
C ARG A 2 4.41 4.95 -25.58
N PHE A 3 5.64 4.61 -25.95
CA PHE A 3 6.57 5.49 -26.66
C PHE A 3 6.94 4.89 -28.01
N ALA A 4 6.46 5.51 -29.08
CA ALA A 4 6.73 5.11 -30.46
C ALA A 4 6.86 6.38 -31.32
N ASP A 5 7.68 6.34 -32.38
CA ASP A 5 7.89 7.46 -33.31
C ASP A 5 8.22 8.81 -32.63
N ASN A 6 9.01 8.74 -31.54
CA ASN A 6 9.37 9.89 -30.71
C ASN A 6 8.16 10.63 -30.10
N ARG A 7 7.06 9.92 -29.86
CA ARG A 7 5.83 10.43 -29.27
C ARG A 7 5.36 9.54 -28.13
N TRP A 8 4.77 10.16 -27.11
CA TRP A 8 4.08 9.47 -26.03
C TRP A 8 2.60 9.38 -26.33
N THR A 9 2.06 8.18 -26.15
CA THR A 9 0.63 7.90 -26.21
C THR A 9 0.16 7.35 -24.87
N ALA A 10 -0.87 7.95 -24.30
CA ALA A 10 -1.53 7.47 -23.09
C ALA A 10 -2.78 6.66 -23.42
N PHE A 11 -3.11 5.70 -22.56
CA PHE A 11 -4.33 4.88 -22.66
C PHE A 11 -5.01 4.90 -21.30
N PHE A 12 -6.33 5.11 -21.27
CA PHE A 12 -7.10 5.10 -20.03
C PHE A 12 -8.55 4.73 -20.27
N GLY A 13 -9.18 4.17 -19.24
CA GLY A 13 -10.63 4.01 -19.17
C GLY A 13 -11.30 5.35 -18.86
N ALA A 14 -12.36 5.69 -19.57
CA ALA A 14 -13.15 6.90 -19.30
C ALA A 14 -14.65 6.64 -19.44
N ILE A 15 -15.45 7.32 -18.64
CA ILE A 15 -16.91 7.32 -18.72
C ILE A 15 -17.33 8.48 -19.64
N GLU A 16 -18.17 8.20 -20.63
CA GLU A 16 -18.70 9.23 -21.55
C GLU A 16 -19.98 9.84 -21.00
N LEU A 17 -20.11 11.17 -21.12
CA LEU A 17 -21.39 11.84 -20.99
C LEU A 17 -22.09 11.88 -22.35
N LYS A 18 -23.39 11.62 -22.36
CA LYS A 18 -24.23 11.67 -23.54
C LYS A 18 -24.73 13.10 -23.75
N LYS A 19 -24.55 13.63 -24.95
CA LYS A 19 -25.11 14.94 -25.31
C LYS A 19 -26.63 14.82 -25.50
N GLY A 20 -27.41 15.67 -24.83
CA GLY A 20 -28.86 15.72 -24.98
C GLY A 20 -29.30 16.07 -26.41
N SER A 21 -30.45 15.54 -26.84
CA SER A 21 -30.94 15.63 -28.23
C SER A 21 -31.83 16.85 -28.52
N SER A 22 -32.02 17.79 -27.58
CA SER A 22 -32.93 18.93 -27.77
C SER A 22 -32.31 20.25 -27.32
N PHE A 23 -32.19 21.19 -28.26
CA PHE A 23 -31.95 22.66 -28.17
C PHE A 23 -31.03 23.25 -27.07
N GLY A 24 -30.27 22.44 -26.34
CA GLY A 24 -29.30 22.84 -25.32
C GLY A 24 -28.01 22.01 -25.43
N ASN A 25 -26.91 22.57 -24.93
CA ASN A 25 -25.61 21.88 -24.83
C ASN A 25 -25.50 21.00 -23.57
N ASP A 26 -26.62 20.46 -23.09
CA ASP A 26 -26.66 19.71 -21.85
C ASP A 26 -26.09 18.30 -22.04
N PHE A 27 -25.24 17.89 -21.09
CA PHE A 27 -24.63 16.57 -21.04
C PHE A 27 -25.26 15.76 -19.90
N THR A 28 -25.71 14.55 -20.20
CA THR A 28 -26.32 13.63 -19.24
C THR A 28 -25.47 12.39 -19.05
N TRP A 29 -25.46 11.83 -17.85
CA TRP A 29 -24.83 10.54 -17.60
C TRP A 29 -25.61 9.41 -18.26
N ASP A 30 -24.93 8.55 -19.03
CA ASP A 30 -25.56 7.40 -19.70
C ASP A 30 -25.43 6.14 -18.84
N HIS A 31 -24.19 5.77 -18.50
CA HIS A 31 -23.86 4.65 -17.64
C HIS A 31 -22.43 4.76 -17.07
N GLY A 32 -22.11 4.00 -16.02
CA GLY A 32 -20.80 4.03 -15.35
C GLY A 32 -19.72 3.15 -15.95
N ARG A 33 -20.03 2.38 -17.00
CA ARG A 33 -19.08 1.44 -17.62
C ARG A 33 -18.05 2.20 -18.46
N PRO A 34 -16.74 1.93 -18.30
CA PRO A 34 -15.70 2.68 -19.00
C PRO A 34 -15.60 2.30 -20.49
N PHE A 35 -15.21 3.25 -21.32
CA PHE A 35 -14.69 3.08 -22.67
C PHE A 35 -13.17 3.19 -22.64
N LEU A 36 -12.47 2.61 -23.64
CA LEU A 36 -11.02 2.77 -23.74
C LEU A 36 -10.67 3.91 -24.70
N TYR A 37 -9.85 4.83 -24.21
CA TYR A 37 -9.33 5.97 -24.95
C TYR A 37 -7.83 5.90 -25.15
N GLN A 38 -7.39 6.40 -26.30
CA GLN A 38 -6.01 6.70 -26.65
C GLN A 38 -5.83 8.22 -26.70
N VAL A 39 -4.78 8.75 -26.09
CA VAL A 39 -4.44 10.18 -26.10
C VAL A 39 -3.02 10.41 -26.59
N ASP A 40 -2.87 11.20 -27.65
CA ASP A 40 -1.57 11.77 -28.01
C ASP A 40 -1.25 12.88 -27.00
N THR A 41 -0.19 12.71 -26.21
CA THR A 41 0.09 13.62 -25.10
C THR A 41 0.70 14.96 -25.55
N LYS A 42 1.19 15.05 -26.79
CA LYS A 42 1.73 16.29 -27.35
C LYS A 42 0.60 17.15 -27.94
N GLU A 43 -0.35 16.50 -28.61
CA GLU A 43 -1.49 17.16 -29.26
C GLU A 43 -2.69 17.33 -28.30
N ASN A 44 -2.66 16.67 -27.14
CA ASN A 44 -3.77 16.58 -26.17
C ASN A 44 -5.09 16.16 -26.83
N ARG A 45 -5.00 15.22 -27.78
CA ARG A 45 -6.14 14.75 -28.58
C ARG A 45 -6.50 13.32 -28.19
N ALA A 46 -7.75 13.15 -27.77
CA ALA A 46 -8.31 11.85 -27.39
C ALA A 46 -9.07 11.19 -28.55
N LYS A 47 -8.92 9.87 -28.66
CA LYS A 47 -9.64 9.01 -29.60
C LYS A 47 -10.15 7.77 -28.85
N ARG A 48 -11.43 7.48 -28.97
CA ARG A 48 -12.00 6.20 -28.49
C ARG A 48 -11.48 5.05 -29.35
N ILE A 49 -10.97 4.00 -28.70
CA ILE A 49 -10.42 2.81 -29.37
C ILE A 49 -11.12 1.50 -28.97
N ALA A 50 -11.91 1.49 -27.89
CA ALA A 50 -12.78 0.35 -27.56
C ALA A 50 -14.10 0.80 -26.92
N SER A 51 -15.14 -0.02 -27.10
CA SER A 51 -16.46 0.18 -26.50
C SER A 51 -16.52 -0.31 -25.06
N ALA A 52 -17.45 0.28 -24.29
CA ALA A 52 -17.81 -0.19 -22.96
C ALA A 52 -18.38 -1.62 -22.97
N PRO A 53 -18.27 -2.36 -21.84
CA PRO A 53 -18.91 -3.65 -21.69
C PRO A 53 -20.44 -3.59 -21.76
N ARG A 54 -21.05 -4.77 -21.90
CA ARG A 54 -22.50 -4.94 -21.73
C ARG A 54 -22.89 -4.72 -20.26
N GLU A 55 -24.19 -4.56 -20.01
CA GLU A 55 -24.70 -4.43 -18.65
C GLU A 55 -24.46 -5.71 -17.85
N GLY A 56 -24.10 -5.57 -16.58
CA GLY A 56 -23.75 -6.70 -15.71
C GLY A 56 -22.39 -7.34 -16.00
N MET A 57 -21.58 -6.74 -16.87
CA MET A 57 -20.22 -7.19 -17.18
C MET A 57 -19.19 -6.13 -16.79
N ASP A 58 -18.10 -6.56 -16.18
CA ASP A 58 -16.86 -5.80 -16.08
C ASP A 58 -15.96 -6.14 -17.28
N ARG A 59 -15.16 -5.17 -17.74
CA ARG A 59 -14.23 -5.37 -18.85
C ARG A 59 -12.87 -4.80 -18.58
N ASP A 60 -11.87 -5.59 -18.95
CA ASP A 60 -10.47 -5.20 -18.97
C ASP A 60 -9.92 -5.26 -20.40
N TRP A 61 -8.93 -4.41 -20.72
CA TRP A 61 -8.30 -4.35 -22.04
C TRP A 61 -6.80 -4.48 -21.95
N LEU A 62 -6.23 -5.24 -22.89
CA LEU A 62 -4.80 -5.28 -23.11
C LEU A 62 -4.46 -4.60 -24.44
N VAL A 63 -3.55 -3.62 -24.41
CA VAL A 63 -3.15 -2.82 -25.57
C VAL A 63 -1.71 -3.16 -25.98
N ASP A 64 -1.52 -3.49 -27.26
CA ASP A 64 -0.22 -3.83 -27.84
C ASP A 64 0.70 -2.62 -28.07
N GLY A 65 1.87 -2.87 -28.63
CA GLY A 65 2.86 -1.84 -28.96
C GLY A 65 2.43 -0.87 -30.05
N ASN A 66 1.47 -1.26 -30.89
CA ASN A 66 0.90 -0.42 -31.95
C ASN A 66 -0.30 0.39 -31.46
N GLY A 67 -0.66 0.30 -30.18
CA GLY A 67 -1.82 0.97 -29.60
C GLY A 67 -3.17 0.33 -29.95
N LYS A 68 -3.17 -0.92 -30.43
CA LYS A 68 -4.40 -1.68 -30.72
C LYS A 68 -4.78 -2.57 -29.54
N VAL A 69 -6.08 -2.83 -29.39
CA VAL A 69 -6.57 -3.80 -28.41
C VAL A 69 -6.16 -5.21 -28.85
N ALA A 70 -5.25 -5.82 -28.09
CA ALA A 70 -4.77 -7.17 -28.31
C ALA A 70 -5.70 -8.21 -27.69
N ALA A 71 -6.30 -7.89 -26.54
CA ALA A 71 -7.25 -8.76 -25.88
C ALA A 71 -8.25 -7.98 -25.03
N THR A 72 -9.42 -8.57 -24.82
CA THR A 72 -10.45 -8.09 -23.90
C THR A 72 -10.86 -9.22 -22.95
N LEU A 73 -10.96 -8.92 -21.67
CA LEU A 73 -11.47 -9.84 -20.66
C LEU A 73 -12.81 -9.31 -20.16
N ASP A 74 -13.88 -10.02 -20.46
CA ASP A 74 -15.23 -9.72 -19.97
C ASP A 74 -15.58 -10.65 -18.80
N VAL A 75 -16.01 -10.09 -17.66
CA VAL A 75 -16.36 -10.86 -16.46
C VAL A 75 -17.80 -10.55 -16.03
N SER A 76 -18.62 -11.58 -15.90
CA SER A 76 -19.99 -11.45 -15.39
C SER A 76 -20.00 -11.16 -13.90
N MET A 77 -20.57 -10.01 -13.53
CA MET A 77 -20.69 -9.59 -12.14
C MET A 77 -21.68 -10.46 -11.33
N THR A 78 -22.48 -11.28 -12.00
CA THR A 78 -23.54 -12.09 -11.37
C THR A 78 -23.07 -13.49 -10.96
N ASN A 79 -22.49 -14.21 -11.92
CA ASN A 79 -22.12 -15.61 -11.77
C ASN A 79 -20.60 -15.86 -11.86
N GLY A 80 -19.81 -14.87 -12.25
CA GLY A 80 -18.35 -14.99 -12.36
C GLY A 80 -17.86 -15.66 -13.64
N ASP A 81 -18.74 -15.91 -14.61
CA ASP A 81 -18.34 -16.39 -15.93
C ASP A 81 -17.47 -15.32 -16.60
N TRP A 82 -16.33 -15.71 -17.14
CA TRP A 82 -15.42 -14.81 -17.82
C TRP A 82 -15.03 -15.32 -19.19
N HIS A 83 -14.82 -14.38 -20.11
CA HIS A 83 -14.46 -14.62 -21.50
C HIS A 83 -13.26 -13.76 -21.86
N LEU A 84 -12.16 -14.42 -22.21
CA LEU A 84 -10.98 -13.79 -22.77
C LEU A 84 -11.05 -13.88 -24.29
N SER A 85 -11.14 -12.73 -24.94
CA SER A 85 -11.22 -12.61 -26.40
C SER A 85 -10.00 -11.92 -26.98
N GLY A 86 -9.57 -12.37 -28.15
CA GLY A 86 -8.56 -11.72 -28.96
C GLY A 86 -9.14 -10.62 -29.85
N PRO A 87 -8.35 -10.11 -30.81
CA PRO A 87 -8.80 -9.13 -31.77
C PRO A 87 -10.00 -9.68 -32.57
N GLU A 88 -10.93 -8.78 -32.92
CA GLU A 88 -12.15 -9.12 -33.68
C GLU A 88 -13.12 -10.09 -32.95
N GLY A 89 -12.90 -10.36 -31.66
CA GLY A 89 -13.81 -11.15 -30.83
C GLY A 89 -13.59 -12.66 -30.89
N SER A 90 -12.43 -13.11 -31.38
CA SER A 90 -12.04 -14.53 -31.32
C SER A 90 -11.94 -15.00 -29.87
N THR A 91 -12.43 -16.19 -29.55
CA THR A 91 -12.33 -16.74 -28.20
C THR A 91 -10.94 -17.32 -27.97
N ILE A 92 -10.24 -16.83 -26.95
CA ILE A 92 -8.93 -17.34 -26.51
C ILE A 92 -9.12 -18.33 -25.35
N ALA A 93 -9.88 -17.93 -24.34
CA ALA A 93 -10.19 -18.75 -23.18
C ALA A 93 -11.51 -18.35 -22.54
N THR A 94 -12.11 -19.27 -21.81
CA THR A 94 -13.29 -19.03 -20.98
C THR A 94 -13.11 -19.74 -19.65
N GLY A 95 -13.77 -19.25 -18.62
CA GLY A 95 -13.87 -19.95 -17.36
C GLY A 95 -14.98 -19.39 -16.49
N ASN A 96 -15.09 -19.96 -15.31
CA ASN A 96 -15.94 -19.44 -14.25
C ASN A 96 -15.03 -19.22 -13.04
N GLU A 97 -15.06 -18.01 -12.49
CA GLU A 97 -14.55 -17.78 -11.15
C GLU A 97 -15.61 -17.06 -10.35
N ARG A 98 -16.24 -17.78 -9.41
CA ARG A 98 -17.44 -17.33 -8.71
C ARG A 98 -17.24 -15.97 -8.05
N ASN A 99 -16.05 -15.61 -7.60
CA ASN A 99 -15.86 -14.28 -6.99
C ASN A 99 -15.49 -13.18 -7.98
N GLY A 100 -15.44 -13.45 -9.28
CA GLY A 100 -15.06 -12.49 -10.32
C GLY A 100 -13.59 -12.05 -10.24
N ARG A 101 -12.74 -12.85 -9.56
CA ARG A 101 -11.34 -12.53 -9.28
C ARG A 101 -10.40 -12.97 -10.40
N VAL A 102 -10.66 -12.46 -11.60
CA VAL A 102 -9.84 -12.66 -12.81
C VAL A 102 -9.51 -11.31 -13.43
N GLY A 103 -8.29 -11.12 -13.94
CA GLY A 103 -7.84 -9.83 -14.48
C GLY A 103 -6.71 -9.97 -15.49
N LEU A 104 -6.59 -9.02 -16.41
CA LEU A 104 -5.48 -8.98 -17.36
C LEU A 104 -4.24 -8.39 -16.68
N VAL A 105 -3.09 -9.04 -16.87
CA VAL A 105 -1.81 -8.59 -16.29
C VAL A 105 -0.97 -7.88 -17.35
N GLY A 106 -0.79 -8.51 -18.51
CA GLY A 106 0.09 -7.96 -19.54
C GLY A 106 0.30 -8.87 -20.74
N LEU A 107 1.07 -8.39 -21.71
CA LEU A 107 1.65 -9.23 -22.75
C LEU A 107 2.98 -9.77 -22.25
N SER A 108 3.22 -11.07 -22.41
CA SER A 108 4.52 -11.63 -22.04
C SER A 108 5.63 -11.14 -22.98
N HIS A 109 6.87 -11.42 -22.61
CA HIS A 109 8.02 -11.11 -23.44
C HIS A 109 7.89 -11.77 -24.83
N GLY A 110 8.09 -10.98 -25.89
CA GLY A 110 7.87 -11.42 -27.28
C GLY A 110 6.45 -11.17 -27.80
N GLY A 111 5.50 -10.87 -26.91
CA GLY A 111 4.17 -10.35 -27.27
C GLY A 111 3.20 -11.35 -27.90
N GLN A 112 3.52 -12.65 -27.87
CA GLN A 112 2.68 -13.70 -28.47
C GLN A 112 1.66 -14.29 -27.48
N ASN A 113 1.88 -14.09 -26.19
CA ASN A 113 1.02 -14.64 -25.15
C ASN A 113 0.47 -13.54 -24.23
N ILE A 114 -0.70 -13.82 -23.68
CA ILE A 114 -1.41 -13.00 -22.71
C ILE A 114 -1.13 -13.58 -21.33
N VAL A 115 -0.75 -12.72 -20.39
CA VAL A 115 -0.68 -13.05 -18.97
C VAL A 115 -1.95 -12.54 -18.29
N TYR A 116 -2.65 -13.41 -17.60
CA TYR A 116 -3.82 -13.08 -16.80
C TYR A 116 -3.72 -13.69 -15.41
N ALA A 117 -4.31 -13.02 -14.43
CA ALA A 117 -4.42 -13.51 -13.07
C ALA A 117 -5.78 -14.18 -12.88
N ALA A 118 -5.81 -15.35 -12.25
CA ALA A 118 -7.03 -16.00 -11.78
C ALA A 118 -6.78 -16.56 -10.37
N ARG A 119 -7.84 -16.93 -9.65
CA ARG A 119 -7.71 -17.55 -8.33
C ARG A 119 -8.10 -19.02 -8.35
N ASP A 120 -7.44 -19.81 -7.51
CA ASP A 120 -7.80 -21.20 -7.27
C ASP A 120 -8.94 -21.34 -6.24
N SER A 121 -9.29 -22.59 -5.92
CA SER A 121 -10.32 -22.91 -4.91
C SER A 121 -9.96 -22.47 -3.49
N GLU A 122 -8.67 -22.27 -3.20
CA GLU A 122 -8.17 -21.75 -1.93
C GLU A 122 -8.08 -20.22 -1.94
N ASN A 123 -8.59 -19.57 -3.00
CA ASN A 123 -8.58 -18.13 -3.20
C ASN A 123 -7.15 -17.56 -3.27
N ILE A 124 -6.16 -18.35 -3.70
CA ILE A 124 -4.80 -17.90 -3.97
C ILE A 124 -4.75 -17.39 -5.41
N ALA A 125 -4.14 -16.22 -5.63
CA ALA A 125 -3.98 -15.65 -6.96
C ALA A 125 -2.78 -16.28 -7.67
N HIS A 126 -3.05 -16.81 -8.86
CA HIS A 126 -2.08 -17.41 -9.75
C HIS A 126 -2.07 -16.65 -11.07
N TRP A 127 -0.90 -16.55 -11.68
CA TRP A 127 -0.76 -15.97 -13.01
C TRP A 127 -0.59 -17.09 -14.02
N TYR A 128 -1.29 -16.94 -15.14
CA TYR A 128 -1.25 -17.87 -16.24
C TYR A 128 -0.87 -17.15 -17.51
N GLU A 129 -0.08 -17.82 -18.34
CA GLU A 129 0.25 -17.39 -19.69
C GLU A 129 -0.49 -18.27 -20.70
N ILE A 130 -1.12 -17.65 -21.70
CA ILE A 130 -1.82 -18.33 -22.78
C ILE A 130 -1.49 -17.70 -24.14
N PRO A 131 -1.23 -18.49 -25.20
CA PRO A 131 -1.04 -17.94 -26.54
C PRO A 131 -2.25 -17.15 -27.03
N MET A 132 -2.01 -16.06 -27.75
CA MET A 132 -3.09 -15.29 -28.39
C MET A 132 -3.92 -16.10 -29.38
N SER A 133 -3.36 -17.18 -29.92
CA SER A 133 -4.08 -18.13 -30.77
C SER A 133 -5.04 -19.05 -30.00
N GLY A 134 -5.09 -18.95 -28.68
CA GLY A 134 -5.75 -19.92 -27.81
C GLY A 134 -4.88 -21.14 -27.51
N GLY A 135 -5.34 -21.98 -26.59
CA GLY A 135 -4.63 -23.18 -26.14
C GLY A 135 -4.81 -23.46 -24.66
N GLN A 136 -3.98 -24.34 -24.10
CA GLN A 136 -3.95 -24.61 -22.67
C GLN A 136 -3.14 -23.52 -21.94
N PRO A 137 -3.71 -22.83 -20.93
CA PRO A 137 -2.96 -21.93 -20.07
C PRO A 137 -1.84 -22.68 -19.34
N LYS A 138 -0.72 -22.00 -19.11
CA LYS A 138 0.40 -22.50 -18.31
C LYS A 138 0.67 -21.56 -17.13
N PRO A 139 1.12 -22.07 -15.98
CA PRO A 139 1.53 -21.20 -14.88
C PRO A 139 2.64 -20.24 -15.31
N PHE A 140 2.56 -19.00 -14.86
CA PHE A 140 3.51 -17.93 -15.14
C PHE A 140 4.07 -17.39 -13.83
N LEU A 141 5.36 -17.62 -13.57
CA LEU A 141 6.06 -17.20 -12.35
C LEU A 141 5.40 -17.71 -11.04
N GLU A 142 4.88 -18.95 -11.06
CA GLU A 142 4.12 -19.56 -9.94
C GLU A 142 4.88 -19.57 -8.60
N ASP A 143 6.18 -19.89 -8.64
CA ASP A 143 7.02 -19.96 -7.44
C ASP A 143 7.74 -18.63 -7.09
N THR A 144 7.28 -17.51 -7.66
CA THR A 144 7.95 -16.21 -7.50
C THR A 144 7.03 -15.21 -6.81
N ASP A 145 7.44 -14.69 -5.64
CA ASP A 145 6.75 -13.57 -5.01
C ASP A 145 7.17 -12.25 -5.70
N ILE A 146 6.22 -11.63 -6.40
CA ILE A 146 6.45 -10.46 -7.24
C ILE A 146 5.94 -9.21 -6.53
N LYS A 147 6.85 -8.29 -6.22
CA LYS A 147 6.53 -6.96 -5.67
C LYS A 147 6.03 -5.99 -6.74
N ARG A 148 6.59 -6.07 -7.96
CA ARG A 148 6.28 -5.14 -9.05
C ARG A 148 6.60 -5.72 -10.41
N LEU A 149 5.74 -5.48 -11.40
CA LEU A 149 6.04 -5.73 -12.81
C LEU A 149 6.69 -4.52 -13.47
N TYR A 150 7.60 -4.79 -14.40
CA TYR A 150 8.21 -3.81 -15.29
C TYR A 150 7.71 -4.04 -16.71
N PHE A 151 7.30 -2.96 -17.35
CA PHE A 151 6.80 -2.98 -18.73
C PHE A 151 7.73 -2.20 -19.64
N ASP A 152 8.02 -2.76 -20.81
CA ASP A 152 8.70 -2.03 -21.88
C ASP A 152 7.74 -0.96 -22.42
N LYS A 153 8.17 0.29 -22.36
CA LYS A 153 7.35 1.43 -22.76
C LYS A 153 7.15 1.52 -24.26
N THR A 154 7.96 0.84 -25.07
CA THR A 154 7.85 0.89 -26.54
C THR A 154 6.78 -0.05 -27.07
N ASN A 155 6.68 -1.25 -26.50
CA ASN A 155 5.79 -2.31 -26.98
C ASN A 155 4.72 -2.74 -25.97
N GLY A 156 4.82 -2.32 -24.71
CA GLY A 156 3.85 -2.64 -23.67
C GLY A 156 3.94 -4.02 -23.06
N GLN A 157 4.96 -4.79 -23.40
CA GLN A 157 5.18 -6.14 -22.91
C GLN A 157 5.83 -6.11 -21.53
N ILE A 158 5.67 -7.18 -20.77
CA ILE A 158 6.38 -7.41 -19.52
C ILE A 158 7.87 -7.55 -19.86
N ALA A 159 8.67 -6.59 -19.39
CA ALA A 159 10.12 -6.56 -19.55
C ALA A 159 10.85 -7.30 -18.41
N GLY A 160 10.20 -7.40 -17.25
CA GLY A 160 10.78 -7.96 -16.04
C GLY A 160 9.90 -7.72 -14.82
N TYR A 161 10.46 -7.95 -13.64
CA TYR A 161 9.80 -7.77 -12.35
C TYR A 161 10.80 -7.47 -11.23
N LEU A 162 10.29 -7.05 -10.08
CA LEU A 162 10.99 -6.96 -8.80
C LEU A 162 10.48 -8.09 -7.90
N ASN A 163 11.37 -8.95 -7.42
CA ASN A 163 10.99 -10.04 -6.52
C ASN A 163 10.87 -9.57 -5.05
N SER A 164 10.50 -10.48 -4.14
CA SER A 164 10.41 -10.22 -2.70
C SER A 164 11.72 -9.78 -2.05
N ASP A 165 12.87 -10.12 -2.63
CA ASP A 165 14.20 -9.74 -2.14
C ASP A 165 14.69 -8.39 -2.68
N ASP A 166 13.78 -7.63 -3.32
CA ASP A 166 14.08 -6.38 -4.02
C ASP A 166 15.16 -6.56 -5.11
N GLU A 167 15.29 -7.75 -5.68
CA GLU A 167 16.11 -8.04 -6.86
C GLU A 167 15.32 -7.77 -8.14
N PRO A 168 15.82 -6.90 -9.04
CA PRO A 168 15.24 -6.74 -10.36
C PRO A 168 15.62 -7.92 -11.26
N VAL A 169 14.63 -8.50 -11.93
CA VAL A 169 14.78 -9.58 -12.91
C VAL A 169 14.22 -9.11 -14.24
N PHE A 170 15.05 -9.05 -15.27
CA PHE A 170 14.68 -8.67 -16.64
C PHE A 170 14.86 -9.85 -17.59
N ALA A 171 13.94 -9.98 -18.55
CA ALA A 171 14.02 -11.01 -19.59
C ALA A 171 15.19 -10.77 -20.59
N VAL A 172 15.60 -9.51 -20.74
CA VAL A 172 16.68 -9.10 -21.66
C VAL A 172 18.01 -9.03 -20.89
N GLU A 173 18.98 -9.84 -21.29
CA GLU A 173 20.28 -9.99 -20.62
C GLU A 173 21.01 -8.65 -20.40
N GLU A 174 21.02 -7.77 -21.40
CA GLU A 174 21.69 -6.47 -21.31
C GLU A 174 21.00 -5.51 -20.32
N LEU A 175 19.67 -5.60 -20.18
CA LEU A 175 18.94 -4.86 -19.16
C LEU A 175 19.23 -5.44 -17.76
N GLN A 176 19.29 -6.76 -17.65
CA GLN A 176 19.63 -7.44 -16.40
C GLN A 176 21.01 -7.02 -15.88
N LYS A 177 22.05 -7.09 -16.73
CA LYS A 177 23.41 -6.64 -16.38
C LYS A 177 23.45 -5.19 -15.94
N SER A 178 22.66 -4.33 -16.61
CA SER A 178 22.57 -2.91 -16.28
C SER A 178 21.92 -2.68 -14.91
N ALA A 179 20.82 -3.38 -14.64
CA ALA A 179 20.10 -3.32 -13.36
C ALA A 179 20.98 -3.81 -12.19
N GLU A 180 21.68 -4.92 -12.36
CA GLU A 180 22.62 -5.46 -11.37
C GLU A 180 23.76 -4.48 -11.08
N LYS A 181 24.33 -3.85 -12.13
CA LYS A 181 25.38 -2.83 -11.98
C LYS A 181 24.89 -1.63 -11.18
N ILE A 182 23.66 -1.15 -11.45
CA ILE A 182 23.05 -0.06 -10.70
C ILE A 182 22.85 -0.49 -9.24
N LYS A 183 22.21 -1.64 -9.01
CA LYS A 183 21.96 -2.12 -7.64
C LYS A 183 23.24 -2.25 -6.83
N LYS A 184 24.30 -2.80 -7.43
CA LYS A 184 25.63 -2.90 -6.81
C LYS A 184 26.22 -1.53 -6.47
N ALA A 185 26.05 -0.53 -7.33
CA ALA A 185 26.55 0.83 -7.09
C ALA A 185 25.85 1.53 -5.90
N PHE A 186 24.61 1.13 -5.59
CA PHE A 186 23.81 1.70 -4.52
C PHE A 186 23.54 0.72 -3.36
N ALA A 187 24.29 -0.39 -3.25
CA ALA A 187 24.02 -1.47 -2.30
C ALA A 187 24.03 -1.04 -0.81
N GLY A 188 24.63 0.11 -0.48
CA GLY A 188 24.62 0.69 0.87
C GLY A 188 23.36 1.49 1.23
N PHE A 189 22.39 1.60 0.32
CA PHE A 189 21.17 2.42 0.48
C PHE A 189 19.91 1.59 0.21
N ASP A 190 18.78 2.00 0.78
CA ASP A 190 17.46 1.61 0.24
C ASP A 190 17.28 2.32 -1.09
N MET A 191 17.50 1.60 -2.18
CA MET A 191 17.51 2.15 -3.52
C MET A 191 16.34 1.60 -4.34
N ARG A 192 15.77 2.45 -5.20
CA ARG A 192 14.76 2.05 -6.18
C ARG A 192 15.08 2.65 -7.53
N MET A 193 15.07 1.81 -8.56
CA MET A 193 14.96 2.28 -9.94
C MET A 193 13.51 2.74 -10.15
N VAL A 194 13.30 4.05 -10.14
CA VAL A 194 11.96 4.66 -10.21
C VAL A 194 11.45 4.65 -11.64
N ASP A 195 12.32 5.02 -12.58
CA ASP A 195 11.99 5.04 -14.00
C ASP A 195 13.24 5.01 -14.89
N TRP A 196 13.08 4.84 -16.20
CA TRP A 196 14.18 4.87 -17.17
C TRP A 196 13.74 5.31 -18.58
N THR A 197 14.72 5.70 -19.39
CA THR A 197 14.52 5.99 -20.82
C THR A 197 14.16 4.70 -21.58
N PRO A 198 13.41 4.78 -22.69
CA PRO A 198 13.04 3.59 -23.47
C PRO A 198 14.23 2.72 -23.92
N ASP A 199 15.38 3.34 -24.18
CA ASP A 199 16.63 2.64 -24.53
C ASP A 199 17.47 2.22 -23.31
N PHE A 200 16.92 2.38 -22.10
CA PHE A 200 17.51 2.10 -20.79
C PHE A 200 18.82 2.84 -20.49
N LYS A 201 19.30 3.73 -21.35
CA LYS A 201 20.61 4.41 -21.18
C LYS A 201 20.66 5.36 -19.99
N LYS A 202 19.49 5.88 -19.56
CA LYS A 202 19.37 6.69 -18.35
C LYS A 202 18.33 6.08 -17.43
N VAL A 203 18.70 5.91 -16.16
CA VAL A 203 17.83 5.38 -15.12
C VAL A 203 17.71 6.41 -14.00
N LEU A 204 16.47 6.74 -13.63
CA LEU A 204 16.15 7.53 -12.46
C LEU A 204 16.16 6.64 -11.22
N VAL A 205 17.05 6.93 -10.29
CA VAL A 205 17.21 6.21 -9.03
C VAL A 205 16.83 7.11 -7.87
N ARG A 206 16.06 6.58 -6.92
CA ARG A 206 15.83 7.19 -5.61
C ARG A 206 16.53 6.36 -4.54
N THR A 207 17.23 7.00 -3.62
CA THR A 207 17.77 6.36 -2.42
C THR A 207 17.16 6.95 -1.14
N SER A 208 17.18 6.18 -0.06
CA SER A 208 16.87 6.65 1.29
C SER A 208 17.49 5.75 2.36
N GLY A 209 17.29 6.09 3.64
CA GLY A 209 17.65 5.26 4.78
C GLY A 209 18.77 5.87 5.62
N ASN A 210 19.70 5.04 6.09
CA ASN A 210 20.81 5.51 6.92
C ASN A 210 21.61 6.60 6.19
N LEU A 211 21.81 7.74 6.86
CA LEU A 211 22.54 8.89 6.35
C LEU A 211 21.89 9.58 5.12
N ASP A 212 20.70 9.16 4.68
CA ASP A 212 20.04 9.68 3.49
C ASP A 212 18.53 9.92 3.71
N SER A 213 18.15 11.19 3.74
CA SER A 213 16.77 11.63 3.93
C SER A 213 15.93 11.66 2.65
N GLY A 214 16.45 11.10 1.56
CA GLY A 214 15.79 10.99 0.26
C GLY A 214 16.57 11.74 -0.82
N SER A 215 17.28 10.99 -1.66
CA SER A 215 18.12 11.54 -2.74
C SER A 215 17.70 10.99 -4.10
N TRP A 216 17.73 11.82 -5.13
CA TRP A 216 17.37 11.47 -6.50
C TRP A 216 18.57 11.59 -7.43
N PHE A 217 18.83 10.54 -8.20
CA PHE A 217 19.95 10.43 -9.12
C PHE A 217 19.48 10.10 -10.54
N VAL A 218 20.19 10.64 -11.53
CA VAL A 218 20.15 10.12 -12.90
C VAL A 218 21.42 9.33 -13.13
N VAL A 219 21.28 8.02 -13.35
CA VAL A 219 22.37 7.14 -13.73
C VAL A 219 22.48 7.09 -15.25
N ASN A 220 23.60 7.52 -15.80
CA ASN A 220 23.90 7.44 -17.23
C ASN A 220 24.81 6.24 -17.51
N LEU A 221 24.23 5.17 -18.05
CA LEU A 221 24.93 3.90 -18.28
C LEU A 221 26.06 4.00 -19.31
N ALA A 222 25.95 4.90 -20.30
CA ALA A 222 27.00 5.11 -21.30
C ALA A 222 28.29 5.67 -20.68
N THR A 223 28.17 6.47 -19.63
CA THR A 223 29.32 7.09 -18.94
C THR A 223 29.65 6.42 -17.61
N GLY A 224 28.74 5.61 -17.06
CA GLY A 224 28.85 5.04 -15.72
C GLY A 224 28.68 6.06 -14.58
N LYS A 225 28.22 7.29 -14.86
CA LYS A 225 28.03 8.34 -13.86
C LYS A 225 26.64 8.31 -13.24
N ALA A 226 26.55 8.64 -11.96
CA ALA A 226 25.31 8.90 -11.24
C ALA A 226 25.32 10.35 -10.75
N ASP A 227 24.52 11.20 -11.39
CA ASP A 227 24.43 12.62 -11.06
C ASP A 227 23.25 12.84 -10.11
N ALA A 228 23.49 13.42 -8.93
CA ALA A 228 22.41 13.84 -8.04
C ALA A 228 21.65 15.01 -8.66
N ILE A 229 20.34 14.91 -8.74
CA ILE A 229 19.48 15.92 -9.38
C ILE A 229 18.48 16.57 -8.42
N ALA A 230 18.18 15.94 -7.28
CA ALA A 230 17.32 16.51 -6.25
C ALA A 230 17.54 15.82 -4.89
N TYR A 231 17.18 16.54 -3.83
CA TYR A 231 17.12 16.04 -2.45
C TYR A 231 15.74 16.37 -1.88
N GLU A 232 15.05 15.38 -1.32
CA GLU A 232 13.69 15.57 -0.79
C GLU A 232 13.67 16.52 0.41
N ARG A 233 14.71 16.48 1.25
CA ARG A 233 14.80 17.22 2.52
C ARG A 233 16.15 17.91 2.65
N GLN A 234 16.34 18.97 1.88
CA GLN A 234 17.63 19.70 1.76
C GLN A 234 18.20 20.20 3.09
N THR A 235 17.35 20.47 4.09
CA THR A 235 17.77 20.98 5.40
C THR A 235 18.19 19.89 6.39
N LEU A 236 17.94 18.61 6.09
CA LEU A 236 18.32 17.49 6.95
C LEU A 236 19.64 16.87 6.48
N GLY A 237 20.71 17.14 7.23
CA GLY A 237 22.02 16.57 6.97
C GLY A 237 22.11 15.09 7.38
N PRO A 238 23.09 14.33 6.84
CA PRO A 238 23.24 12.89 7.10
C PRO A 238 23.28 12.49 8.58
N LYS A 239 23.96 13.29 9.43
CA LYS A 239 24.10 13.01 10.87
C LYS A 239 22.84 13.27 11.68
N GLN A 240 21.83 13.92 11.10
CA GLN A 240 20.54 14.18 11.72
C GLN A 240 19.54 13.05 11.45
N VAL A 241 19.87 12.14 10.53
CA VAL A 241 19.09 10.93 10.30
C VAL A 241 19.42 9.95 11.42
N GLY A 242 18.42 9.59 12.23
CA GLY A 242 18.52 8.54 13.22
C GLY A 242 18.85 7.20 12.56
N THR A 243 19.67 6.38 13.22
CA THR A 243 20.10 5.08 12.68
C THR A 243 18.90 4.16 12.52
N ILE A 244 18.74 3.58 11.33
CA ILE A 244 17.66 2.65 10.96
C ILE A 244 18.25 1.24 10.83
N SER A 245 17.66 0.27 11.52
CA SER A 245 18.07 -1.13 11.47
C SER A 245 16.87 -2.08 11.50
N THR A 246 17.02 -3.29 10.97
CA THR A 246 16.07 -4.36 11.23
C THR A 246 16.31 -4.88 12.64
N PHE A 247 15.22 -5.24 13.32
CA PHE A 247 15.25 -5.78 14.66
C PHE A 247 14.45 -7.08 14.70
N PRO A 248 15.11 -8.24 14.83
CA PRO A 248 14.43 -9.53 14.91
C PRO A 248 13.80 -9.72 16.29
N PHE A 249 12.63 -10.34 16.33
CA PHE A 249 11.97 -10.77 17.57
C PHE A 249 11.06 -11.96 17.29
N ALA A 250 10.44 -12.52 18.32
CA ALA A 250 9.48 -13.61 18.17
C ALA A 250 8.17 -13.26 18.87
N ALA A 251 7.06 -13.73 18.32
CA ALA A 251 5.78 -13.70 19.01
C ALA A 251 5.82 -14.60 20.23
N SER A 252 4.92 -14.38 21.17
CA SER A 252 4.67 -15.27 22.30
C SER A 252 4.33 -16.71 21.89
N ASP A 253 3.81 -16.94 20.67
CA ASP A 253 3.57 -18.28 20.12
C ASP A 253 4.74 -18.83 19.28
N GLY A 254 5.91 -18.18 19.33
CA GLY A 254 7.14 -18.63 18.68
C GLY A 254 7.28 -18.24 17.20
N LEU A 255 6.31 -17.51 16.64
CA LEU A 255 6.40 -17.03 15.26
C LEU A 255 7.55 -16.02 15.12
N GLU A 256 8.52 -16.31 14.26
CA GLU A 256 9.62 -15.41 13.97
C GLU A 256 9.14 -14.16 13.22
N MET A 257 9.56 -13.00 13.70
CA MET A 257 9.18 -11.70 13.19
C MET A 257 10.38 -10.76 13.11
N ASP A 258 10.15 -9.61 12.48
CA ASP A 258 11.08 -8.50 12.46
C ASP A 258 10.30 -7.19 12.55
N GLY A 259 11.02 -6.11 12.82
CA GLY A 259 10.53 -4.76 12.64
C GLY A 259 11.67 -3.82 12.29
N ILE A 260 11.34 -2.55 12.07
CA ILE A 260 12.32 -1.50 11.82
C ILE A 260 12.50 -0.69 13.10
N LEU A 261 13.73 -0.61 13.58
CA LEU A 261 14.11 0.19 14.73
C LEU A 261 14.86 1.43 14.24
N THR A 262 14.30 2.60 14.54
CA THR A 262 14.97 3.89 14.35
C THR A 262 15.43 4.42 15.70
N LEU A 263 16.73 4.68 15.83
CA LEU A 263 17.34 5.19 17.05
C LEU A 263 17.60 6.70 16.97
N PRO A 264 17.48 7.42 18.11
CA PRO A 264 17.71 8.86 18.15
C PRO A 264 19.16 9.22 17.77
N PRO A 265 19.37 10.21 16.88
CA PRO A 265 20.71 10.59 16.46
C PRO A 265 21.52 11.12 17.66
N GLY A 266 22.75 10.64 17.82
CA GLY A 266 23.67 11.12 18.86
C GLY A 266 23.34 10.69 20.29
N ARG A 267 22.37 9.79 20.50
CA ARG A 267 22.02 9.24 21.82
C ARG A 267 22.38 7.75 21.89
N GLU A 268 22.84 7.30 23.06
CA GLU A 268 23.12 5.88 23.31
C GLU A 268 21.81 5.08 23.31
N ALA A 269 21.81 3.91 22.69
CA ALA A 269 20.66 3.01 22.62
C ALA A 269 20.47 2.23 23.93
N LYS A 270 20.12 2.95 25.00
CA LYS A 270 20.01 2.38 26.34
C LYS A 270 18.85 2.98 27.13
N ASN A 271 17.92 2.14 27.57
CA ASN A 271 16.74 2.50 28.35
C ASN A 271 15.97 3.71 27.79
N LEU A 272 15.94 3.89 26.46
CA LEU A 272 15.29 5.02 25.82
C LEU A 272 13.75 5.00 26.03
N PRO A 273 13.08 6.17 26.06
CA PRO A 273 11.64 6.21 25.86
C PRO A 273 11.33 5.75 24.43
N VAL A 274 10.18 5.11 24.22
CA VAL A 274 9.86 4.44 22.95
C VAL A 274 8.50 4.84 22.39
N VAL A 275 8.46 4.97 21.06
CA VAL A 275 7.23 5.05 20.28
C VAL A 275 7.09 3.77 19.46
N LEU A 276 6.02 3.02 19.71
CA LEU A 276 5.61 1.92 18.84
C LEU A 276 4.82 2.53 17.68
N LEU A 277 5.28 2.30 16.46
CA LEU A 277 4.72 2.86 15.23
C LEU A 277 4.27 1.74 14.28
N PRO A 278 3.23 0.97 14.61
CA PRO A 278 2.68 -0.04 13.70
C PRO A 278 2.15 0.59 12.41
N HIS A 279 2.47 -0.02 11.26
CA HIS A 279 2.03 0.47 9.97
C HIS A 279 0.51 0.41 9.75
N GLY A 280 0.04 1.29 8.86
CA GLY A 280 -1.30 1.23 8.28
C GLY A 280 -1.44 0.11 7.25
N GLY A 281 -2.68 -0.25 6.92
CA GLY A 281 -2.99 -1.43 6.11
C GLY A 281 -2.58 -2.74 6.81
N PRO A 282 -3.50 -3.67 7.10
CA PRO A 282 -3.11 -4.95 7.70
C PRO A 282 -2.23 -5.80 6.76
N HIS A 283 -2.20 -5.46 5.47
CA HIS A 283 -1.42 -6.10 4.42
C HIS A 283 -0.39 -5.13 3.84
N SER A 284 0.49 -4.63 4.70
CA SER A 284 1.65 -3.78 4.36
C SER A 284 2.86 -4.25 5.17
N SER A 285 4.01 -3.59 5.02
CA SER A 285 5.20 -3.84 5.85
C SER A 285 6.14 -2.66 5.79
N ASP A 286 6.78 -2.37 6.93
CA ASP A 286 7.87 -1.41 7.02
C ASP A 286 9.21 -2.03 6.59
N ARG A 287 10.11 -1.16 6.12
CA ARG A 287 11.38 -1.54 5.47
C ARG A 287 12.51 -0.64 5.97
N LEU A 288 13.75 -1.02 5.69
CA LEU A 288 14.96 -0.22 5.97
C LEU A 288 15.05 1.06 5.13
N GLN A 289 14.11 1.99 5.30
CA GLN A 289 14.01 3.23 4.53
C GLN A 289 13.82 4.44 5.45
N PHE A 290 14.00 5.65 4.92
CA PHE A 290 13.70 6.86 5.67
C PHE A 290 12.18 7.02 5.86
N ASP A 291 11.69 6.84 7.08
CA ASP A 291 10.33 7.16 7.48
C ASP A 291 10.28 8.51 8.23
N TRP A 292 9.45 9.44 7.74
CA TRP A 292 9.43 10.80 8.27
C TRP A 292 8.70 10.94 9.62
N TRP A 293 7.84 9.98 10.00
CA TRP A 293 7.23 9.96 11.34
C TRP A 293 8.24 9.41 12.33
N ALA A 294 8.86 8.28 12.00
CA ALA A 294 9.88 7.68 12.86
C ALA A 294 11.05 8.63 13.10
N GLN A 295 11.52 9.32 12.06
CA GLN A 295 12.59 10.30 12.19
C GLN A 295 12.18 11.54 12.98
N ALA A 296 10.92 11.97 12.92
CA ALA A 296 10.43 13.08 13.74
C ALA A 296 10.47 12.75 15.23
N PHE A 297 9.99 11.57 15.64
CA PHE A 297 10.10 11.13 17.04
C PHE A 297 11.55 10.81 17.43
N ALA A 298 12.32 10.14 16.58
CA ALA A 298 13.73 9.85 16.86
C ALA A 298 14.56 11.12 17.08
N SER A 299 14.34 12.16 16.29
CA SER A 299 15.00 13.46 16.48
C SER A 299 14.69 14.14 17.84
N ARG A 300 13.67 13.67 18.57
CA ARG A 300 13.26 14.14 19.91
C ARG A 300 13.67 13.19 21.02
N GLY A 301 14.53 12.21 20.71
CA GLY A 301 15.15 11.36 21.71
C GLY A 301 14.43 10.05 22.00
N TYR A 302 13.43 9.68 21.18
CA TYR A 302 12.73 8.40 21.30
C TYR A 302 13.41 7.32 20.45
N ALA A 303 13.46 6.09 20.96
CA ALA A 303 13.51 4.94 20.07
C ALA A 303 12.15 4.82 19.36
N VAL A 304 12.15 4.53 18.06
CA VAL A 304 10.91 4.28 17.32
C VAL A 304 10.96 2.88 16.75
N PHE A 305 9.97 2.07 17.08
CA PHE A 305 9.89 0.69 16.61
C PHE A 305 8.65 0.46 15.78
N GLN A 306 8.87 0.01 14.55
CA GLN A 306 7.87 -0.29 13.54
C GLN A 306 7.78 -1.81 13.37
N PRO A 307 6.96 -2.52 14.16
CA PRO A 307 6.86 -3.98 14.08
C PRO A 307 6.15 -4.43 12.80
N ASN A 308 6.74 -5.39 12.08
CA ASN A 308 6.04 -6.16 11.06
C ASN A 308 5.37 -7.37 11.75
N PHE A 309 4.13 -7.16 12.21
CA PHE A 309 3.30 -8.17 12.87
C PHE A 309 2.81 -9.24 11.87
N ARG A 310 2.25 -10.35 12.36
CA ARG A 310 1.66 -11.38 11.48
C ARG A 310 0.59 -10.77 10.58
N GLY A 311 0.61 -11.10 9.29
CA GLY A 311 -0.23 -10.46 8.28
C GLY A 311 0.50 -9.44 7.41
N SER A 312 1.65 -8.93 7.85
CA SER A 312 2.49 -8.03 7.06
C SER A 312 3.05 -8.71 5.80
N THR A 313 3.39 -7.91 4.80
CA THR A 313 3.73 -8.38 3.44
C THR A 313 5.20 -8.68 3.19
N ASN A 314 6.06 -8.55 4.20
CA ASN A 314 7.51 -8.74 4.11
C ASN A 314 7.96 -10.21 4.18
N ARG A 315 7.04 -11.16 4.36
CA ARG A 315 7.32 -12.59 4.57
C ARG A 315 6.41 -13.47 3.71
N SER A 316 6.52 -14.79 3.89
CA SER A 316 5.79 -15.80 3.13
C SER A 316 4.28 -15.59 3.11
N GLN A 317 3.59 -16.21 2.14
CA GLN A 317 2.13 -16.21 2.08
C GLN A 317 1.48 -16.73 3.37
N ALA A 318 2.08 -17.74 4.01
CA ALA A 318 1.61 -18.25 5.30
C ALA A 318 1.66 -17.17 6.40
N PHE A 319 2.72 -16.35 6.42
CA PHE A 319 2.83 -15.22 7.34
C PHE A 319 1.76 -14.14 7.05
N LYS A 320 1.49 -13.85 5.77
CA LYS A 320 0.42 -12.91 5.33
C LYS A 320 -0.98 -13.41 5.76
N LEU A 321 -1.23 -14.72 5.66
CA LEU A 321 -2.51 -15.34 6.05
C LEU A 321 -2.66 -15.48 7.56
N ALA A 322 -1.57 -15.54 8.32
CA ALA A 322 -1.61 -15.66 9.78
C ALA A 322 -2.25 -14.46 10.50
N GLY A 323 -2.47 -13.33 9.81
CA GLY A 323 -3.22 -12.18 10.33
C GLY A 323 -4.74 -12.24 10.12
N TYR A 324 -5.25 -13.20 9.33
CA TYR A 324 -6.67 -13.28 9.01
C TYR A 324 -7.48 -13.66 10.26
N GLY A 325 -8.47 -12.84 10.61
CA GLY A 325 -9.28 -13.00 11.82
C GLY A 325 -8.57 -12.56 13.12
N GLU A 326 -7.35 -12.03 13.03
CA GLU A 326 -6.50 -11.73 14.20
C GLU A 326 -6.42 -10.23 14.56
N TRP A 327 -7.27 -9.40 13.96
CA TRP A 327 -7.43 -7.99 14.34
C TRP A 327 -7.75 -7.86 15.83
N GLY A 328 -6.96 -7.04 16.54
CA GLY A 328 -7.09 -6.83 17.99
C GLY A 328 -6.75 -8.06 18.84
N ARG A 329 -6.20 -9.12 18.23
CA ARG A 329 -5.83 -10.39 18.88
C ARG A 329 -4.35 -10.62 18.69
N LYS A 330 -3.93 -11.69 18.00
CA LYS A 330 -2.51 -12.00 17.87
C LYS A 330 -1.71 -10.91 17.14
N MET A 331 -2.31 -10.26 16.13
CA MET A 331 -1.68 -9.10 15.49
C MET A 331 -1.39 -7.96 16.47
N GLN A 332 -2.22 -7.80 17.51
CA GLN A 332 -2.03 -6.80 18.55
C GLN A 332 -0.94 -7.22 19.55
N THR A 333 -0.93 -8.50 19.95
CA THR A 333 0.09 -9.00 20.89
C THR A 333 1.48 -9.06 20.26
N ASP A 334 1.58 -9.29 18.95
CA ASP A 334 2.86 -9.23 18.22
C ASP A 334 3.56 -7.87 18.42
N ILE A 335 2.80 -6.76 18.43
CA ILE A 335 3.34 -5.41 18.67
C ILE A 335 3.94 -5.31 20.07
N SER A 336 3.25 -5.83 21.09
CA SER A 336 3.74 -5.81 22.47
C SER A 336 4.88 -6.79 22.72
N ASP A 337 4.94 -7.91 21.99
CA ASP A 337 6.06 -8.85 22.06
C ASP A 337 7.36 -8.19 21.58
N GLY A 338 7.28 -7.35 20.53
CA GLY A 338 8.40 -6.54 20.08
C GLY A 338 8.86 -5.49 21.11
N LEU A 339 7.92 -4.82 21.79
CA LEU A 339 8.24 -3.93 22.92
C LEU A 339 8.96 -4.69 24.04
N ALA A 340 8.47 -5.87 24.40
CA ALA A 340 9.07 -6.70 25.44
C ALA A 340 10.50 -7.13 25.09
N GLU A 341 10.75 -7.49 23.83
CA GLU A 341 12.09 -7.89 23.37
C GLU A 341 13.07 -6.70 23.36
N LEU A 342 12.65 -5.51 22.91
CA LEU A 342 13.48 -4.29 23.00
C LEU A 342 13.86 -3.96 24.45
N ALA A 343 12.90 -4.10 25.37
CA ALA A 343 13.11 -3.85 26.79
C ALA A 343 14.06 -4.88 27.41
N LYS A 344 13.90 -6.15 27.06
CA LYS A 344 14.78 -7.25 27.50
C LYS A 344 16.23 -7.05 27.05
N GLN A 345 16.46 -6.48 25.87
CA GLN A 345 17.79 -6.10 25.38
C GLN A 345 18.34 -4.81 26.01
N GLY A 346 17.57 -4.14 26.88
CA GLY A 346 17.98 -2.91 27.56
C GLY A 346 17.99 -1.68 26.66
N LEU A 347 17.40 -1.76 25.46
CA LEU A 347 17.38 -0.66 24.49
C LEU A 347 16.37 0.42 24.90
N VAL A 348 15.23 0.01 25.46
CA VAL A 348 14.11 0.88 25.82
C VAL A 348 13.61 0.62 27.23
N ASP A 349 13.01 1.63 27.85
CA ASP A 349 12.23 1.48 29.08
C ASP A 349 10.76 1.18 28.71
N PRO A 350 10.24 -0.03 28.97
CA PRO A 350 8.88 -0.40 28.60
C PRO A 350 7.82 0.41 29.35
N LYS A 351 8.17 1.04 30.48
CA LYS A 351 7.26 1.94 31.20
C LYS A 351 7.16 3.31 30.55
N ARG A 352 7.99 3.63 29.56
CA ARG A 352 8.01 4.89 28.81
C ARG A 352 7.65 4.65 27.33
N ALA A 353 6.55 3.94 27.10
CA ALA A 353 6.07 3.59 25.78
C ALA A 353 4.79 4.38 25.41
N CYS A 354 4.74 4.94 24.21
CA CYS A 354 3.49 5.34 23.55
C CYS A 354 3.29 4.56 22.26
N ILE A 355 2.05 4.45 21.80
CA ILE A 355 1.71 3.83 20.52
C ILE A 355 1.12 4.88 19.57
N VAL A 356 1.63 4.93 18.34
CA VAL A 356 1.27 5.92 17.32
C VAL A 356 0.98 5.16 16.02
N GLY A 357 -0.06 5.50 15.28
CA GLY A 357 -0.26 4.88 13.98
C GLY A 357 -1.38 5.50 13.16
N ALA A 358 -1.42 5.13 11.88
CA ALA A 358 -2.40 5.62 10.92
C ALA A 358 -3.27 4.49 10.34
N SER A 359 -4.55 4.76 10.02
CA SER A 359 -5.43 3.77 9.38
C SER A 359 -5.57 2.51 10.27
N TYR A 360 -5.19 1.32 9.78
CA TYR A 360 -5.05 0.13 10.62
C TYR A 360 -4.06 0.32 11.79
N GLY A 361 -2.95 1.03 11.60
CA GLY A 361 -2.04 1.41 12.69
C GLY A 361 -2.71 2.36 13.70
N GLY A 362 -3.68 3.15 13.26
CA GLY A 362 -4.52 3.95 14.16
C GLY A 362 -5.48 3.08 14.97
N TYR A 363 -6.04 2.03 14.34
CA TYR A 363 -6.79 0.99 15.06
C TYR A 363 -5.93 0.29 16.11
N THR A 364 -4.71 -0.12 15.78
CA THR A 364 -3.82 -0.80 16.74
C THR A 364 -3.39 0.13 17.87
N ALA A 365 -3.21 1.42 17.61
CA ALA A 365 -2.98 2.44 18.64
C ALA A 365 -4.15 2.53 19.63
N LEU A 366 -5.39 2.59 19.13
CA LEU A 366 -6.58 2.56 19.98
C LEU A 366 -6.73 1.22 20.71
N ALA A 367 -6.54 0.09 20.02
CA ALA A 367 -6.65 -1.24 20.59
C ALA A 367 -5.60 -1.49 21.68
N GLY A 368 -4.41 -0.91 21.57
CA GLY A 368 -3.37 -0.96 22.60
C GLY A 368 -3.86 -0.46 23.96
N VAL A 369 -4.71 0.57 23.99
CA VAL A 369 -5.21 1.18 25.23
C VAL A 369 -6.63 0.74 25.60
N THR A 370 -7.43 0.18 24.66
CA THR A 370 -8.79 -0.30 24.95
C THR A 370 -8.90 -1.82 25.09
N VAL A 371 -8.17 -2.57 24.25
CA VAL A 371 -8.25 -4.05 24.19
C VAL A 371 -7.18 -4.65 25.10
N GLN A 372 -5.92 -4.26 24.90
CA GLN A 372 -4.78 -4.84 25.60
C GLN A 372 -4.55 -4.20 26.98
N GLN A 373 -4.63 -2.87 27.05
CA GLN A 373 -4.45 -2.06 28.26
C GLN A 373 -3.05 -2.22 28.90
N ASP A 374 -2.76 -1.35 29.86
CA ASP A 374 -1.62 -1.29 30.79
C ASP A 374 -0.19 -1.31 30.23
N LEU A 375 -0.02 -1.19 28.91
CA LEU A 375 1.29 -1.15 28.26
C LEU A 375 1.77 0.25 27.86
N TYR A 376 0.85 1.14 27.52
CA TYR A 376 1.18 2.42 26.89
C TYR A 376 0.78 3.60 27.77
N ARG A 377 1.64 4.62 27.86
CA ARG A 377 1.36 5.90 28.53
C ARG A 377 0.43 6.79 27.73
N CYS A 378 0.42 6.64 26.41
CA CYS A 378 -0.41 7.44 25.51
C CYS A 378 -0.62 6.72 24.17
N ALA A 379 -1.70 7.06 23.49
CA ALA A 379 -2.00 6.60 22.14
C ALA A 379 -2.29 7.76 21.19
N VAL A 380 -1.68 7.77 20.01
CA VAL A 380 -1.99 8.70 18.91
C VAL A 380 -2.52 7.91 17.73
N ALA A 381 -3.75 8.21 17.32
CA ALA A 381 -4.48 7.48 16.30
C ALA A 381 -4.88 8.42 15.16
N VAL A 382 -4.22 8.27 14.01
CA VAL A 382 -4.43 9.08 12.80
C VAL A 382 -5.33 8.34 11.82
N ALA A 383 -6.40 8.97 11.34
CA ALA A 383 -7.43 8.34 10.49
C ALA A 383 -7.80 6.89 10.91
N PRO A 384 -8.07 6.62 12.20
CA PRO A 384 -8.15 5.26 12.71
C PRO A 384 -9.46 4.58 12.34
N VAL A 385 -9.39 3.28 12.06
CA VAL A 385 -10.59 2.43 12.21
C VAL A 385 -10.88 2.29 13.70
N SER A 386 -12.09 2.63 14.13
CA SER A 386 -12.50 2.56 15.55
C SER A 386 -13.59 1.52 15.85
N ASP A 387 -14.27 1.01 14.82
CA ASP A 387 -15.36 0.03 14.95
C ASP A 387 -15.37 -0.89 13.71
N ILE A 388 -15.07 -2.18 13.90
CA ILE A 388 -14.92 -3.13 12.80
C ILE A 388 -16.25 -3.35 12.06
N ARG A 389 -17.37 -3.30 12.78
CA ARG A 389 -18.70 -3.47 12.17
C ARG A 389 -19.06 -2.27 11.30
N ALA A 390 -18.72 -1.06 11.75
CA ALA A 390 -18.90 0.15 10.94
C ALA A 390 -18.07 0.07 9.66
N MET A 391 -16.78 -0.24 9.77
CA MET A 391 -15.87 -0.40 8.63
C MET A 391 -16.40 -1.42 7.63
N TYR A 392 -16.78 -2.62 8.09
CA TYR A 392 -17.35 -3.65 7.22
C TYR A 392 -18.57 -3.17 6.43
N ASN A 393 -19.51 -2.49 7.11
CA ASN A 393 -20.73 -2.01 6.46
C ASN A 393 -20.43 -0.89 5.46
N GLU A 394 -19.48 -0.01 5.79
CA GLU A 394 -19.05 1.11 4.95
C GLU A 394 -18.35 0.59 3.68
N ASP A 395 -17.36 -0.29 3.82
CA ASP A 395 -16.63 -0.90 2.71
C ASP A 395 -17.54 -1.74 1.81
N TYR A 396 -18.41 -2.54 2.42
CA TYR A 396 -19.36 -3.35 1.65
C TYR A 396 -20.34 -2.48 0.86
N ARG A 397 -20.83 -1.39 1.46
CA ARG A 397 -21.69 -0.43 0.76
C ARG A 397 -20.95 0.33 -0.33
N ALA A 398 -19.73 0.79 -0.06
CA ALA A 398 -18.88 1.51 -1.01
C ALA A 398 -18.56 0.65 -2.24
N SER A 399 -18.44 -0.67 -2.05
CA SER A 399 -18.28 -1.60 -3.16
C SER A 399 -19.52 -1.75 -4.05
N GLY A 400 -20.68 -1.18 -3.69
CA GLY A 400 -21.93 -1.44 -4.39
C GLY A 400 -22.53 -2.82 -4.07
N GLY A 401 -22.13 -3.43 -2.95
CA GLY A 401 -22.63 -4.73 -2.51
C GLY A 401 -21.97 -5.92 -3.20
N LEU A 402 -20.78 -5.76 -3.79
CA LEU A 402 -20.08 -6.81 -4.54
C LEU A 402 -19.78 -8.04 -3.66
N ARG A 403 -20.09 -9.23 -4.18
CA ARG A 403 -19.84 -10.52 -3.52
C ARG A 403 -18.36 -10.70 -3.16
N ILE A 404 -17.48 -10.28 -4.06
CA ILE A 404 -16.03 -10.36 -3.91
C ILE A 404 -15.52 -9.63 -2.66
N THR A 405 -16.07 -8.44 -2.39
CA THR A 405 -15.69 -7.59 -1.26
C THR A 405 -16.25 -8.18 0.02
N LYS A 406 -17.52 -8.65 -0.03
CA LYS A 406 -18.16 -9.31 1.12
C LYS A 406 -17.34 -10.49 1.64
N SER A 407 -16.90 -11.41 0.77
CA SER A 407 -16.13 -12.57 1.21
C SER A 407 -14.76 -12.12 1.75
N SER A 408 -14.07 -11.24 1.02
CA SER A 408 -12.74 -10.73 1.42
C SER A 408 -12.73 -10.16 2.84
N LEU A 409 -13.72 -9.33 3.15
CA LEU A 409 -13.81 -8.68 4.45
C LEU A 409 -14.10 -9.70 5.56
N LEU A 410 -14.89 -10.74 5.29
CA LEU A 410 -15.18 -11.78 6.28
C LEU A 410 -13.96 -12.66 6.55
N ASP A 411 -13.21 -13.00 5.50
CA ASP A 411 -11.98 -13.78 5.63
C ASP A 411 -10.95 -13.00 6.48
N GLN A 412 -10.81 -11.70 6.23
CA GLN A 412 -9.83 -10.85 6.92
C GLN A 412 -10.22 -10.52 8.37
N LEU A 413 -11.51 -10.24 8.62
CA LEU A 413 -11.98 -9.74 9.92
C LEU A 413 -12.47 -10.84 10.86
N GLY A 414 -12.64 -12.06 10.36
CA GLY A 414 -13.18 -13.18 11.13
C GLY A 414 -14.67 -13.04 11.44
N PRO A 415 -15.19 -13.83 12.40
CA PRO A 415 -16.62 -13.97 12.66
C PRO A 415 -17.25 -12.68 13.21
N LYS A 416 -18.40 -12.31 12.65
CA LYS A 416 -19.09 -11.03 12.92
C LYS A 416 -19.49 -10.85 14.37
N GLU A 417 -19.72 -11.94 15.07
CA GLU A 417 -20.18 -11.98 16.46
C GLU A 417 -19.07 -11.50 17.41
N ARG A 418 -17.81 -11.56 16.97
CA ARG A 418 -16.63 -11.24 17.78
C ARG A 418 -16.02 -9.87 17.48
N TRP A 419 -16.59 -9.10 16.56
CA TRP A 419 -16.08 -7.78 16.18
C TRP A 419 -16.19 -6.75 17.30
N ASP A 420 -17.24 -6.85 18.12
CA ASP A 420 -17.47 -5.91 19.22
C ASP A 420 -16.41 -6.10 20.33
N GLU A 421 -15.89 -7.33 20.52
CA GLU A 421 -14.82 -7.67 21.47
C GLU A 421 -13.48 -6.98 21.18
N VAL A 422 -13.30 -6.49 19.95
CA VAL A 422 -12.05 -5.90 19.46
C VAL A 422 -12.26 -4.57 18.76
N SER A 423 -13.42 -3.93 18.95
CA SER A 423 -13.71 -2.61 18.41
C SER A 423 -13.43 -1.54 19.46
N PRO A 424 -12.37 -0.71 19.33
CA PRO A 424 -11.99 0.27 20.35
C PRO A 424 -13.12 1.20 20.79
N ARG A 425 -13.99 1.62 19.87
CA ARG A 425 -15.16 2.45 20.17
C ARG A 425 -16.15 1.77 21.12
N ARG A 426 -16.34 0.45 20.99
CA ARG A 426 -17.20 -0.35 21.88
C ARG A 426 -16.56 -0.56 23.25
N LEU A 427 -15.25 -0.39 23.33
CA LEU A 427 -14.42 -0.60 24.51
C LEU A 427 -13.87 0.72 25.06
N ALA A 428 -14.42 1.88 24.70
CA ALA A 428 -13.88 3.18 25.10
C ALA A 428 -13.77 3.33 26.63
N GLN A 429 -14.68 2.73 27.40
CA GLN A 429 -14.61 2.66 28.87
C GLN A 429 -13.36 1.97 29.41
N ARG A 430 -12.74 1.08 28.63
CA ARG A 430 -11.50 0.39 28.97
C ARG A 430 -10.26 1.22 28.67
N ALA A 431 -10.35 2.32 27.92
CA ALA A 431 -9.20 3.19 27.65
C ALA A 431 -8.53 3.59 28.97
N ASN A 432 -7.25 3.23 29.12
CA ASN A 432 -6.50 3.41 30.36
C ASN A 432 -5.32 4.41 30.22
N ALA A 433 -5.20 5.04 29.06
CA ALA A 433 -4.24 6.09 28.77
C ALA A 433 -4.88 7.22 27.93
N PRO A 434 -4.33 8.45 27.96
CA PRO A 434 -4.76 9.54 27.09
C PRO A 434 -4.66 9.22 25.60
N VAL A 435 -5.68 9.63 24.84
CA VAL A 435 -5.79 9.37 23.39
C VAL A 435 -5.80 10.68 22.60
N LEU A 436 -4.94 10.80 21.60
CA LEU A 436 -5.05 11.83 20.57
C LEU A 436 -5.62 11.21 19.29
N LEU A 437 -6.74 11.75 18.82
CA LEU A 437 -7.34 11.43 17.53
C LEU A 437 -6.97 12.54 16.53
N ILE A 438 -6.44 12.18 15.36
CA ILE A 438 -6.18 13.13 14.26
C ILE A 438 -6.87 12.60 13.00
N HIS A 439 -7.64 13.42 12.28
CA HIS A 439 -8.39 12.91 11.13
C HIS A 439 -8.69 14.00 10.10
N GLY A 440 -8.49 13.69 8.81
CA GLY A 440 -8.95 14.49 7.67
C GLY A 440 -10.47 14.48 7.52
N LEU A 441 -11.06 15.63 7.17
CA LEU A 441 -12.50 15.71 6.91
C LEU A 441 -12.92 15.05 5.59
N ASP A 442 -12.01 15.02 4.62
CA ASP A 442 -12.28 14.53 3.26
C ASP A 442 -11.74 13.10 3.07
N ASP A 443 -11.53 12.38 4.17
CA ASP A 443 -11.11 10.97 4.15
C ASP A 443 -12.23 10.08 3.57
N THR A 444 -11.95 9.50 2.41
CA THR A 444 -12.86 8.58 1.70
C THR A 444 -12.51 7.10 1.90
N VAL A 445 -11.47 6.79 2.68
CA VAL A 445 -11.02 5.42 2.97
C VAL A 445 -11.55 4.99 4.33
N VAL A 446 -11.24 5.76 5.37
CA VAL A 446 -11.80 5.58 6.72
C VAL A 446 -12.57 6.86 7.02
N PRO A 447 -13.90 6.88 6.93
CA PRO A 447 -14.64 8.12 7.12
C PRO A 447 -14.35 8.78 8.47
N TYR A 448 -14.27 10.12 8.48
CA TYR A 448 -14.09 10.95 9.69
C TYR A 448 -14.99 10.54 10.87
N SER A 449 -16.16 9.98 10.57
CA SER A 449 -17.11 9.47 11.57
C SER A 449 -16.49 8.45 12.54
N HIS A 450 -15.43 7.73 12.15
CA HIS A 450 -14.70 6.84 13.04
C HIS A 450 -14.01 7.58 14.20
N SER A 451 -13.30 8.67 13.93
CA SER A 451 -12.67 9.49 14.98
C SER A 451 -13.72 10.23 15.78
N HIS A 452 -14.70 10.84 15.11
CA HIS A 452 -15.74 11.61 15.79
C HIS A 452 -16.54 10.76 16.79
N LYS A 453 -17.00 9.57 16.38
CA LYS A 453 -17.73 8.66 17.26
C LYS A 453 -16.86 8.02 18.34
N MET A 454 -15.54 7.89 18.10
CA MET A 454 -14.60 7.46 19.14
C MET A 454 -14.40 8.54 20.20
N ALA A 455 -14.26 9.80 19.79
CA ALA A 455 -14.20 10.95 20.69
C ALA A 455 -15.46 11.05 21.56
N ASP A 456 -16.64 10.87 20.97
CA ASP A 456 -17.90 10.81 21.72
C ASP A 456 -17.89 9.66 22.75
N ALA A 457 -17.49 8.46 22.35
CA ALA A 457 -17.44 7.31 23.26
C ALA A 457 -16.42 7.50 24.41
N LEU A 458 -15.27 8.13 24.14
CA LEU A 458 -14.28 8.48 25.17
C LEU A 458 -14.82 9.55 26.13
N ARG A 459 -15.51 10.56 25.60
CA ARG A 459 -16.17 11.60 26.40
C ARG A 459 -17.24 11.01 27.31
N ASP A 460 -18.12 10.17 26.78
CA ASP A 460 -19.19 9.52 27.53
C ASP A 460 -18.64 8.57 28.61
N ALA A 461 -17.46 8.01 28.37
CA ALA A 461 -16.74 7.18 29.33
C ALA A 461 -15.86 7.97 30.33
N GLY A 462 -15.83 9.31 30.25
CA GLY A 462 -15.00 10.16 31.11
C GLY A 462 -13.50 9.96 30.93
N LYS A 463 -13.06 9.56 29.73
CA LYS A 463 -11.64 9.29 29.42
C LYS A 463 -10.96 10.51 28.82
N PRO A 464 -9.67 10.77 29.13
CA PRO A 464 -8.93 11.90 28.57
C PRO A 464 -8.66 11.67 27.08
N PHE A 465 -9.04 12.65 26.26
CA PHE A 465 -8.74 12.64 24.83
C PHE A 465 -8.59 14.04 24.24
N GLU A 466 -7.93 14.11 23.09
CA GLU A 466 -7.86 15.28 22.22
C GLU A 466 -8.30 14.87 20.81
N LEU A 467 -8.96 15.76 20.06
CA LEU A 467 -9.38 15.52 18.66
C LEU A 467 -8.89 16.69 17.78
N VAL A 468 -7.98 16.39 16.86
CA VAL A 468 -7.50 17.32 15.84
C VAL A 468 -8.14 16.97 14.50
N THR A 469 -8.84 17.95 13.92
CA THR A 469 -9.51 17.79 12.63
C THR A 469 -8.70 18.53 11.56
N LEU A 470 -8.29 17.83 10.51
CA LEU A 470 -7.52 18.36 9.39
C LEU A 470 -8.48 18.76 8.26
N GLN A 471 -8.58 20.06 8.00
CA GLN A 471 -9.49 20.61 6.99
C GLN A 471 -8.97 20.31 5.57
N GLY A 472 -9.84 19.83 4.68
CA GLY A 472 -9.48 19.57 3.27
C GLY A 472 -8.56 18.37 3.04
N GLU A 473 -8.25 17.60 4.08
CA GLU A 473 -7.25 16.53 4.02
C GLU A 473 -7.89 15.17 3.77
N ASP A 474 -7.20 14.36 2.98
CA ASP A 474 -7.59 12.99 2.64
C ASP A 474 -6.92 11.94 3.55
N HIS A 475 -7.14 10.66 3.27
CA HIS A 475 -6.55 9.55 4.03
C HIS A 475 -5.02 9.52 4.02
N TRP A 476 -4.40 10.06 2.96
CA TRP A 476 -2.98 9.90 2.65
C TRP A 476 -2.12 11.04 3.17
N LEU A 477 -2.74 12.02 3.83
CA LEU A 477 -2.10 13.27 4.21
C LEU A 477 -1.49 13.98 2.99
N SER A 478 -2.25 14.09 1.91
CA SER A 478 -1.79 14.64 0.64
C SER A 478 -1.32 16.10 0.75
N LEU A 479 -1.85 16.87 1.67
CA LEU A 479 -1.52 18.29 1.82
C LEU A 479 -0.32 18.51 2.75
N SER A 480 0.59 19.41 2.34
CA SER A 480 1.81 19.69 3.13
C SER A 480 1.51 20.37 4.48
N SER A 481 0.51 21.26 4.52
CA SER A 481 0.16 22.03 5.71
C SER A 481 -0.40 21.15 6.83
N THR A 482 -1.25 20.20 6.47
CA THR A 482 -1.91 19.26 7.39
C THR A 482 -1.00 18.10 7.77
N ARG A 483 -0.03 17.70 6.93
CA ARG A 483 1.11 16.87 7.37
C ARG A 483 1.88 17.51 8.50
N LEU A 484 2.19 18.80 8.39
CA LEU A 484 2.87 19.54 9.45
C LEU A 484 2.02 19.61 10.72
N GLN A 485 0.74 20.00 10.59
CA GLN A 485 -0.20 20.06 11.72
C GLN A 485 -0.35 18.71 12.43
N MET A 486 -0.49 17.62 11.68
CA MET A 486 -0.56 16.26 12.20
C MET A 486 0.70 15.92 12.99
N LEU A 487 1.88 16.18 12.40
CA LEU A 487 3.16 15.84 13.02
C LEU A 487 3.40 16.65 14.29
N GLU A 488 3.11 17.96 14.27
CA GLU A 488 3.22 18.84 15.44
C GLU A 488 2.30 18.40 16.57
N ALA A 489 1.04 18.06 16.27
CA ALA A 489 0.09 17.58 17.26
C ALA A 489 0.53 16.23 17.86
N ALA A 490 0.92 15.28 17.01
CA ALA A 490 1.35 13.95 17.44
C ALA A 490 2.61 14.01 18.32
N VAL A 491 3.62 14.76 17.87
CA VAL A 491 4.86 15.01 18.62
C VAL A 491 4.55 15.67 19.96
N GLY A 492 3.81 16.78 19.96
CA GLY A 492 3.56 17.55 21.19
C GLY A 492 2.78 16.73 22.22
N PHE A 493 1.87 15.87 21.76
CA PHE A 493 1.13 14.96 22.63
C PHE A 493 2.01 13.87 23.24
N VAL A 494 2.90 13.27 22.45
CA VAL A 494 3.86 12.27 22.94
C VAL A 494 4.85 12.90 23.92
N GLU A 495 5.38 14.09 23.65
CA GLU A 495 6.27 14.82 24.57
C GLU A 495 5.58 15.14 25.90
N LYS A 496 4.31 15.55 25.86
CA LYS A 496 3.49 15.83 27.05
C LYS A 496 3.26 14.60 27.93
N HIS A 497 3.00 13.44 27.33
CA HIS A 497 2.58 12.23 28.06
C HIS A 497 3.69 11.19 28.26
N ASN A 498 4.78 11.30 27.52
CA ASN A 498 5.94 10.44 27.62
C ASN A 498 7.24 11.25 27.44
N PRO A 499 7.59 12.17 28.37
CA PRO A 499 8.76 13.04 28.21
C PRO A 499 10.04 12.25 27.92
N ALA A 500 10.85 12.77 27.00
CA ALA A 500 12.04 12.06 26.56
C ALA A 500 13.16 12.05 27.64
N ASP A 501 13.17 13.07 28.50
CA ASP A 501 14.12 13.31 29.59
C ASP A 501 13.40 13.56 30.93
#